data_AF-A0A9W9S1K4-F1
#
_entry.id   AF-A0A9W9S1K4-F1
#
_cell.length_a   1.000
_cell.length_b   1.000
_cell.length_c   1.000
_cell.angle_alpha   90.00
_cell.angle_beta   90.00
_cell.angle_gamma   90.00
#
_symmetry.space_group_name_H-M   'P 1'
#
loop_
_entity.id
_entity.type
_entity.pdbx_description
1 polymer ?
#
loop_
_entity_poly.entity_id
_entity_poly.type
_entity_poly.pdbx_seq_one_letter_code
_entity_poly.pdbx_strand_id
1 'polypeptide(L)'
;MPSNESFSHSSPPTDTPANWVSILEQPLFTPRKLRLVCIGAGFSGLILAHKIKHELKMDDMIDLQIYEKNPEIGGTWFENRYPGAACDVPAHVYVFPFEPNPNWSSFYVHGPEIWQYMKDTAVKWGLEKFVSFNSRVNETVWDDEVGKWKIKVDYSGNTISDECDVLVNASGFLNKWSWPTIEGLEDFKGKRLHTAAWDESYDWTGKRVAIIGNGSSAIQLLPEIQRTAKEVVNYIRNPTWIATNYLQEFAENGKFVYTEEKKKELRENPEMLFEMRKKLEHGFNQFFHSMIDGTPAQKAMDQTYRKKMEDALGGNPELIQRLVPEFNVGCRRLTPGDGYLDALHEKNVRVELTPISRITETGIATENGPEDYDLIVCATGFDVSFRPSWNLVGRNGVKLSDAWKVEPKGYFGMCAADMPNYFIYAGPNSPVAHGVLMGSMDAMTLYILKWCRKIATEDIKSITVKPEVVDDLSVWSQEFLKRTVWAGECRSWYKNSNTKGNITALHAGSVIHYREMLHDLRGEDFDIKYRSRNEFRFLGNGFTQRDANGDDLAYYLKR
;
A
#
# COMPACT_ATOMS: atom_id res chain seq x y z
N MET A 1 44.02 -5.38 -26.61
CA MET A 1 42.96 -5.37 -27.63
C MET A 1 43.17 -6.57 -28.55
N PRO A 2 42.40 -7.65 -28.44
CA PRO A 2 42.17 -8.50 -29.59
C PRO A 2 41.25 -7.72 -30.56
N SER A 3 41.54 -7.85 -31.83
CA SER A 3 40.86 -7.22 -32.96
C SER A 3 39.35 -7.44 -32.94
N ASN A 4 38.59 -6.38 -33.28
CA ASN A 4 37.23 -6.48 -33.82
C ASN A 4 37.28 -7.22 -35.17
N GLU A 5 37.49 -8.54 -35.15
CA GLU A 5 37.05 -9.36 -36.27
C GLU A 5 35.53 -9.48 -36.14
N SER A 6 34.80 -8.68 -36.92
CA SER A 6 33.37 -8.87 -37.08
C SER A 6 33.15 -10.26 -37.68
N PHE A 7 32.65 -11.22 -36.89
CA PHE A 7 32.18 -12.49 -37.41
C PHE A 7 30.96 -12.20 -38.31
N SER A 8 31.22 -11.95 -39.59
CA SER A 8 30.20 -11.62 -40.59
C SER A 8 29.28 -12.82 -40.80
N HIS A 9 27.98 -12.61 -40.66
CA HIS A 9 26.94 -13.63 -40.74
C HIS A 9 27.00 -14.48 -42.01
N SER A 10 27.33 -15.76 -41.86
CA SER A 10 26.92 -16.80 -42.78
C SER A 10 25.41 -17.01 -42.68
N SER A 11 24.75 -17.34 -43.80
CA SER A 11 23.35 -17.76 -43.81
C SER A 11 23.13 -18.88 -42.79
N PRO A 12 21.93 -18.96 -42.15
CA PRO A 12 21.65 -20.02 -41.18
C PRO A 12 21.99 -21.38 -41.80
N PRO A 13 22.70 -22.27 -41.08
CA PRO A 13 23.06 -23.58 -41.61
C PRO A 13 21.80 -24.31 -42.09
N THR A 14 21.89 -24.99 -43.22
CA THR A 14 20.74 -25.60 -43.90
C THR A 14 20.13 -26.77 -43.13
N ASP A 15 20.78 -27.23 -42.05
CA ASP A 15 20.31 -28.29 -41.16
C ASP A 15 20.63 -27.91 -39.71
N THR A 16 19.71 -27.21 -39.04
CA THR A 16 19.87 -26.77 -37.65
C THR A 16 18.83 -27.42 -36.74
N PRO A 17 19.18 -27.76 -35.48
CA PRO A 17 18.22 -28.24 -34.49
C PRO A 17 17.06 -27.26 -34.28
N ALA A 18 15.89 -27.74 -33.83
CA ALA A 18 14.70 -26.91 -33.62
C ALA A 18 14.92 -25.75 -32.63
N ASN A 19 15.85 -25.90 -31.69
CA ASN A 19 16.27 -24.91 -30.70
C ASN A 19 17.53 -24.11 -31.11
N TRP A 20 17.92 -24.14 -32.39
CA TRP A 20 19.04 -23.34 -32.86
C TRP A 20 18.69 -21.84 -32.84
N VAL A 21 19.66 -21.03 -32.41
CA VAL A 21 19.62 -19.57 -32.41
C VAL A 21 21.00 -19.05 -32.78
N SER A 22 21.09 -17.87 -33.40
CA SER A 22 22.38 -17.22 -33.61
C SER A 22 22.98 -16.77 -32.27
N ILE A 23 24.31 -16.81 -32.18
CA ILE A 23 25.06 -16.21 -31.08
C ILE A 23 24.75 -14.71 -31.01
N LEU A 24 24.61 -14.20 -29.79
CA LEU A 24 24.58 -12.77 -29.54
C LEU A 24 26.02 -12.29 -29.42
N GLU A 25 26.47 -11.43 -30.33
CA GLU A 25 27.81 -10.85 -30.33
C GLU A 25 27.95 -9.76 -29.27
N GLN A 26 27.77 -10.15 -28.01
CA GLN A 26 27.88 -9.33 -26.82
C GLN A 26 28.28 -10.21 -25.63
N PRO A 27 28.88 -9.64 -24.57
CA PRO A 27 29.23 -10.39 -23.38
C PRO A 27 28.02 -11.01 -22.65
N LEU A 28 28.29 -12.06 -21.87
CA LEU A 28 27.37 -12.67 -20.91
C LEU A 28 26.67 -11.60 -20.04
N PHE A 29 25.36 -11.78 -19.84
CA PHE A 29 24.50 -10.90 -19.05
C PHE A 29 24.45 -9.43 -19.52
N THR A 30 24.80 -9.15 -20.78
CA THR A 30 24.54 -7.83 -21.37
C THR A 30 23.03 -7.54 -21.34
N PRO A 31 22.58 -6.48 -20.66
CA PRO A 31 21.16 -6.23 -20.50
C PRO A 31 20.54 -5.66 -21.77
N ARG A 32 19.33 -6.11 -22.10
CA ARG A 32 18.42 -5.32 -22.94
C ARG A 32 17.75 -4.23 -22.12
N LYS A 33 17.46 -3.10 -22.75
CA LYS A 33 16.67 -2.04 -22.11
C LYS A 33 15.21 -2.50 -21.93
N LEU A 34 14.67 -2.36 -20.73
CA LEU A 34 13.28 -2.64 -20.39
C LEU A 34 12.52 -1.34 -20.25
N ARG A 35 11.31 -1.28 -20.82
CA ARG A 35 10.34 -0.25 -20.48
C ARG A 35 9.51 -0.72 -19.29
N LEU A 36 9.57 0.02 -18.18
CA LEU A 36 8.81 -0.26 -16.96
C LEU A 36 7.82 0.87 -16.73
N VAL A 37 6.53 0.53 -16.72
CA VAL A 37 5.46 1.48 -16.39
C VAL A 37 4.94 1.19 -14.99
N CYS A 38 4.94 2.21 -14.15
CA CYS A 38 4.40 2.18 -12.79
C CYS A 38 3.15 3.07 -12.71
N ILE A 39 2.12 2.63 -12.01
CA ILE A 39 0.84 3.37 -11.87
C ILE A 39 0.73 3.85 -10.43
N GLY A 40 0.87 5.16 -10.21
CA GLY A 40 0.77 5.81 -8.89
C GLY A 40 2.10 6.40 -8.39
N ALA A 41 2.07 7.67 -7.98
CA ALA A 41 3.19 8.42 -7.41
C ALA A 41 3.03 8.64 -5.89
N GLY A 42 2.62 7.60 -5.17
CA GLY A 42 2.71 7.52 -3.71
C GLY A 42 4.10 7.02 -3.25
N PHE A 43 4.20 6.62 -1.98
CA PHE A 43 5.44 6.05 -1.42
C PHE A 43 6.02 4.92 -2.28
N SER A 44 5.20 3.96 -2.70
CA SER A 44 5.66 2.81 -3.50
C SER A 44 6.33 3.20 -4.82
N GLY A 45 5.69 4.04 -5.63
CA GLY A 45 6.23 4.48 -6.92
C GLY A 45 7.51 5.30 -6.77
N LEU A 46 7.59 6.14 -5.73
CA LEU A 46 8.78 6.95 -5.46
C LEU A 46 9.95 6.13 -4.89
N ILE A 47 9.68 5.11 -4.06
CA ILE A 47 10.71 4.15 -3.63
C ILE A 47 11.27 3.40 -4.84
N LEU A 48 10.42 2.96 -5.77
CA LEU A 48 10.83 2.32 -7.01
C LEU A 48 11.74 3.23 -7.84
N ALA A 49 11.34 4.48 -8.08
CA ALA A 49 12.13 5.45 -8.82
C ALA A 49 13.49 5.73 -8.17
N HIS A 50 13.51 5.93 -6.86
CA HIS A 50 14.74 6.15 -6.11
C HIS A 50 15.68 4.95 -6.23
N LYS A 51 15.18 3.72 -6.03
CA LYS A 51 16.02 2.52 -6.11
C LYS A 51 16.61 2.31 -7.50
N ILE A 52 15.80 2.51 -8.55
CA ILE A 52 16.28 2.40 -9.94
C ILE A 52 17.39 3.42 -10.19
N LYS A 53 17.17 4.70 -9.86
CA LYS A 53 18.10 5.77 -10.25
C LYS A 53 19.32 5.90 -9.35
N HIS A 54 19.16 5.80 -8.04
CA HIS A 54 20.17 6.23 -7.06
C HIS A 54 20.81 5.06 -6.32
N GLU A 55 20.02 4.05 -5.93
CA GLU A 55 20.52 2.93 -5.12
C GLU A 55 21.18 1.84 -5.97
N LEU A 56 20.45 1.30 -6.96
CA LEU A 56 20.91 0.19 -7.79
C LEU A 56 21.46 0.63 -9.14
N LYS A 57 21.29 1.90 -9.51
CA LYS A 57 21.79 2.53 -10.77
C LYS A 57 21.45 1.69 -12.00
N MET A 58 20.16 1.39 -12.15
CA MET A 58 19.61 0.56 -13.22
C MET A 58 19.00 1.38 -14.36
N ASP A 59 19.24 2.69 -14.42
CA ASP A 59 18.64 3.60 -15.42
C ASP A 59 19.15 3.40 -16.85
N ASP A 60 20.30 2.76 -17.05
CA ASP A 60 20.75 2.29 -18.38
C ASP A 60 19.95 1.06 -18.85
N MET A 61 19.46 0.27 -17.89
CA MET A 61 18.71 -0.97 -18.12
C MET A 61 17.20 -0.76 -18.12
N ILE A 62 16.69 0.22 -17.39
CA ILE A 62 15.26 0.45 -17.17
C ILE A 62 14.89 1.87 -17.58
N ASP A 63 13.99 1.97 -18.56
CA ASP A 63 13.24 3.16 -18.90
C ASP A 63 11.96 3.21 -18.06
N LEU A 64 11.99 4.01 -16.98
CA LEU A 64 10.88 4.14 -16.02
C LEU A 64 9.94 5.27 -16.42
N GLN A 65 8.64 4.97 -16.46
CA GLN A 65 7.55 5.94 -16.52
C GLN A 65 6.57 5.68 -15.38
N ILE A 66 6.19 6.72 -14.63
CA ILE A 66 5.16 6.68 -13.60
C ILE A 66 3.95 7.49 -14.10
N TYR A 67 2.76 6.90 -14.09
CA TYR A 67 1.51 7.63 -14.36
C TYR A 67 0.76 7.89 -13.06
N GLU A 68 0.46 9.17 -12.79
CA GLU A 68 -0.28 9.63 -11.61
C GLU A 68 -1.56 10.34 -12.04
N LYS A 69 -2.70 9.89 -11.52
CA LYS A 69 -4.01 10.47 -11.85
C LYS A 69 -4.16 11.89 -11.30
N ASN A 70 -3.48 12.19 -10.20
CA ASN A 70 -3.54 13.46 -9.50
C ASN A 70 -2.60 14.51 -10.13
N PRO A 71 -2.82 15.81 -9.86
CA PRO A 71 -1.92 16.87 -10.30
C PRO A 71 -0.60 16.93 -9.52
N GLU A 72 -0.50 16.22 -8.38
CA GLU A 72 0.68 16.23 -7.52
C GLU A 72 1.00 14.83 -6.96
N ILE A 73 2.24 14.66 -6.49
CA ILE A 73 2.69 13.51 -5.70
C ILE A 73 1.92 13.43 -4.38
N GLY A 74 1.72 12.21 -3.87
CA GLY A 74 1.29 12.02 -2.47
C GLY A 74 0.42 10.80 -2.23
N GLY A 75 -0.29 10.32 -3.26
CA GLY A 75 -1.20 9.17 -3.14
C GLY A 75 -2.24 9.38 -2.04
N THR A 76 -2.25 8.51 -1.03
CA THR A 76 -3.15 8.63 0.15
C THR A 76 -3.08 10.01 0.80
N TRP A 77 -1.87 10.54 0.97
CA TRP A 77 -1.64 11.86 1.59
C TRP A 77 -1.91 13.00 0.64
N PHE A 78 -2.19 12.75 -0.65
CA PHE A 78 -2.76 13.76 -1.53
C PHE A 78 -4.30 13.81 -1.42
N GLU A 79 -4.96 12.65 -1.40
CA GLU A 79 -6.43 12.60 -1.52
C GLU A 79 -7.17 12.76 -0.18
N ASN A 80 -6.60 12.29 0.93
CA ASN A 80 -7.28 12.33 2.23
C ASN A 80 -7.00 13.66 2.93
N ARG A 81 -7.90 14.63 2.71
CA ARG A 81 -7.83 16.01 3.21
C ARG A 81 -8.78 16.34 4.35
N TYR A 82 -9.51 15.35 4.86
CA TYR A 82 -10.44 15.59 5.95
C TYR A 82 -9.70 16.05 7.23
N PRO A 83 -10.29 16.94 8.03
CA PRO A 83 -9.72 17.40 9.29
C PRO A 83 -9.35 16.23 10.22
N GLY A 84 -8.15 16.28 10.78
CA GLY A 84 -7.65 15.23 11.68
C GLY A 84 -6.97 14.04 10.99
N ALA A 85 -6.97 13.96 9.65
CA ALA A 85 -6.26 12.91 8.93
C ALA A 85 -4.80 12.82 9.39
N ALA A 86 -4.40 11.66 9.91
CA ALA A 86 -3.08 11.43 10.49
C ALA A 86 -2.62 9.98 10.30
N CYS A 87 -1.31 9.75 10.37
CA CYS A 87 -0.75 8.41 10.33
C CYS A 87 -0.89 7.74 11.70
N ASP A 88 -1.16 6.43 11.69
CA ASP A 88 -1.21 5.58 12.89
C ASP A 88 0.14 4.94 13.25
N VAL A 89 1.22 5.38 12.58
CA VAL A 89 2.60 4.93 12.78
C VAL A 89 3.46 6.15 13.17
N PRO A 90 4.43 6.00 14.11
CA PRO A 90 5.33 7.09 14.49
C PRO A 90 6.05 7.68 13.28
N ALA A 91 6.10 9.01 13.23
CA ALA A 91 6.55 9.78 12.08
C ALA A 91 7.98 9.39 11.64
N HIS A 92 8.88 9.12 12.58
CA HIS A 92 10.28 8.80 12.25
C HIS A 92 10.49 7.43 11.57
N VAL A 93 9.52 6.51 11.65
CA VAL A 93 9.56 5.23 10.92
C VAL A 93 8.59 5.18 9.73
N TYR A 94 7.61 6.09 9.70
CA TYR A 94 6.80 6.34 8.51
C TYR A 94 7.49 7.34 7.56
N VAL A 95 8.68 6.97 7.09
CA VAL A 95 9.52 7.75 6.17
C VAL A 95 9.95 6.91 4.97
N PHE A 96 10.38 7.55 3.88
CA PHE A 96 11.14 6.86 2.86
C PHE A 96 12.38 6.20 3.49
N PRO A 97 12.66 4.92 3.19
CA PRO A 97 13.81 4.21 3.78
C PRO A 97 15.16 4.93 3.56
N PHE A 98 15.28 5.67 2.45
CA PHE A 98 16.46 6.43 2.05
C PHE A 98 16.47 7.89 2.50
N GLU A 99 15.39 8.42 3.10
CA GLU A 99 15.31 9.83 3.51
C GLU A 99 14.68 9.97 4.90
N PRO A 100 15.43 9.73 5.99
CA PRO A 100 14.96 9.99 7.34
C PRO A 100 14.68 11.49 7.55
N ASN A 101 13.60 11.83 8.26
CA ASN A 101 13.26 13.23 8.54
C ASN A 101 13.54 13.59 10.02
N PRO A 102 14.52 14.44 10.33
CA PRO A 102 14.79 14.94 11.69
C PRO A 102 13.85 16.09 12.11
N ASN A 103 13.05 16.63 11.19
CA ASN A 103 12.29 17.87 11.40
C ASN A 103 10.80 17.67 11.70
N TRP A 104 10.35 16.43 11.90
CA TRP A 104 8.96 16.17 12.25
C TRP A 104 8.52 17.02 13.44
N SER A 105 7.30 17.57 13.35
CA SER A 105 6.72 18.42 14.38
C SER A 105 6.35 17.64 15.65
N SER A 106 6.05 16.35 15.50
CA SER A 106 5.51 15.50 16.55
C SER A 106 5.82 14.02 16.30
N PHE A 107 5.69 13.20 17.33
CA PHE A 107 5.89 11.75 17.28
C PHE A 107 4.86 11.07 16.36
N TYR A 108 3.62 11.59 16.33
CA TYR A 108 2.62 11.33 15.29
C TYR A 108 2.30 12.65 14.58
N VAL A 109 2.26 12.62 13.24
CA VAL A 109 2.06 13.82 12.41
C VAL A 109 0.81 13.69 11.54
N HIS A 110 0.22 14.84 11.23
CA HIS A 110 -0.96 14.92 10.37
C HIS A 110 -0.60 14.84 8.88
N GLY A 111 -1.59 14.51 8.07
CA GLY A 111 -1.45 14.28 6.63
C GLY A 111 -0.76 15.41 5.85
N PRO A 112 -1.05 16.71 6.09
CA PRO A 112 -0.37 17.79 5.38
C PRO A 112 1.14 17.81 5.55
N GLU A 113 1.65 17.50 6.74
CA GLU A 113 3.09 17.47 7.00
C GLU A 113 3.77 16.29 6.30
N ILE A 114 3.12 15.12 6.31
CA ILE A 114 3.59 13.92 5.58
C ILE A 114 3.61 14.21 4.07
N TRP A 115 2.55 14.82 3.55
CA TRP A 115 2.46 15.19 2.15
C TRP A 115 3.57 16.15 1.74
N GLN A 116 3.84 17.19 2.54
CA GLN A 116 4.91 18.14 2.27
C GLN A 116 6.27 17.44 2.28
N TYR A 117 6.55 16.59 3.27
CA TYR A 117 7.76 15.76 3.30
C TYR A 117 7.92 14.90 2.04
N MET A 118 6.82 14.31 1.53
CA MET A 118 6.88 13.53 0.29
C MET A 118 7.28 14.39 -0.92
N LYS A 119 6.71 15.58 -1.04
CA LYS A 119 7.04 16.53 -2.11
C LYS A 119 8.50 16.97 -2.03
N ASP A 120 8.94 17.40 -0.84
CA ASP A 120 10.31 17.85 -0.61
C ASP A 120 11.32 16.74 -0.92
N THR A 121 11.01 15.50 -0.53
CA THR A 121 11.84 14.33 -0.84
C THR A 121 11.89 14.06 -2.34
N ALA A 122 10.75 14.11 -3.03
CA ALA A 122 10.69 13.89 -4.47
C ALA A 122 11.51 14.95 -5.25
N VAL A 123 11.43 16.22 -4.85
CA VAL A 123 12.24 17.32 -5.41
C VAL A 123 13.72 17.07 -5.12
N LYS A 124 14.10 16.81 -3.87
CA LYS A 124 15.49 16.59 -3.43
C LYS A 124 16.19 15.52 -4.26
N TRP A 125 15.49 14.42 -4.54
CA TRP A 125 16.02 13.28 -5.28
C TRP A 125 15.72 13.33 -6.78
N GLY A 126 15.08 14.40 -7.26
CA GLY A 126 14.70 14.58 -8.68
C GLY A 126 13.83 13.44 -9.21
N LEU A 127 12.89 12.95 -8.40
CA LEU A 127 12.00 11.82 -8.73
C LEU A 127 10.81 12.24 -9.59
N GLU A 128 10.41 13.51 -9.52
CA GLU A 128 9.28 14.07 -10.29
C GLU A 128 9.46 13.90 -11.80
N LYS A 129 10.71 13.87 -12.30
CA LYS A 129 11.01 13.68 -13.73
C LYS A 129 10.51 12.36 -14.31
N PHE A 130 10.23 11.37 -13.45
CA PHE A 130 9.67 10.08 -13.87
C PHE A 130 8.15 10.09 -13.88
N VAL A 131 7.50 11.15 -13.40
CA VAL A 131 6.06 11.19 -13.15
C VAL A 131 5.35 12.02 -14.21
N SER A 132 4.36 11.43 -14.86
CA SER A 132 3.36 12.14 -15.64
C SER A 132 2.11 12.31 -14.80
N PHE A 133 1.87 13.54 -14.33
CA PHE A 133 0.68 13.93 -13.58
C PHE A 133 -0.55 14.04 -14.48
N ASN A 134 -1.73 14.12 -13.86
CA ASN A 134 -3.02 14.21 -14.55
C ASN A 134 -3.19 13.12 -15.62
N SER A 135 -2.59 11.94 -15.37
CA SER A 135 -2.48 10.83 -16.30
C SER A 135 -3.09 9.59 -15.68
N ARG A 136 -4.34 9.28 -16.04
CA ARG A 136 -5.08 8.14 -15.51
C ARG A 136 -4.97 6.94 -16.44
N VAL A 137 -4.40 5.85 -15.97
CA VAL A 137 -4.43 4.58 -16.70
C VAL A 137 -5.83 3.97 -16.64
N ASN A 138 -6.40 3.67 -17.80
CA ASN A 138 -7.76 3.11 -17.95
C ASN A 138 -7.79 1.67 -18.45
N GLU A 139 -6.75 1.25 -19.17
CA GLU A 139 -6.68 -0.10 -19.72
C GLU A 139 -5.23 -0.55 -19.82
N THR A 140 -4.99 -1.80 -19.46
CA THR A 140 -3.72 -2.50 -19.66
C THR A 140 -4.02 -3.91 -20.16
N VAL A 141 -3.53 -4.26 -21.35
CA VAL A 141 -3.77 -5.57 -21.99
C VAL A 141 -2.44 -6.24 -22.31
N TRP A 142 -2.23 -7.46 -21.83
CA TRP A 142 -1.05 -8.25 -22.16
C TRP A 142 -1.12 -8.79 -23.59
N ASP A 143 0.01 -8.74 -24.30
CA ASP A 143 0.20 -9.34 -25.61
C ASP A 143 1.22 -10.49 -25.51
N ASP A 144 0.75 -11.74 -25.61
CA ASP A 144 1.59 -12.93 -25.47
C ASP A 144 2.61 -13.11 -26.60
N GLU A 145 2.29 -12.63 -27.81
CA GLU A 145 3.19 -12.72 -28.97
C GLU A 145 4.36 -11.77 -28.78
N VAL A 146 4.07 -10.51 -28.47
CA VAL A 146 5.09 -9.45 -28.30
C VAL A 146 5.80 -9.56 -26.94
N GLY A 147 5.12 -10.05 -25.91
CA GLY A 147 5.63 -10.07 -24.54
C GLY A 147 5.62 -8.71 -23.88
N LYS A 148 4.58 -7.91 -24.11
CA LYS A 148 4.43 -6.55 -23.58
C LYS A 148 2.99 -6.25 -23.16
N TRP A 149 2.85 -5.33 -22.22
CA TRP A 149 1.57 -4.69 -21.90
C TRP A 149 1.31 -3.53 -22.84
N LYS A 150 0.12 -3.49 -23.43
CA LYS A 150 -0.44 -2.32 -24.13
C LYS A 150 -1.24 -1.49 -23.13
N ILE A 151 -1.03 -0.19 -23.09
CA ILE A 151 -1.57 0.71 -22.06
C ILE A 151 -2.34 1.85 -22.73
N LYS A 152 -3.51 2.18 -22.18
CA LYS A 152 -4.25 3.40 -22.50
C LYS A 152 -4.28 4.33 -21.30
N VAL A 153 -3.85 5.56 -21.52
CA VAL A 153 -3.74 6.61 -20.50
C VAL A 153 -4.59 7.79 -20.91
N ASP A 154 -5.53 8.19 -20.07
CA ASP A 154 -6.22 9.46 -20.24
C ASP A 154 -5.35 10.60 -19.71
N TYR A 155 -5.11 11.59 -20.57
CA TYR A 155 -4.35 12.79 -20.28
C TYR A 155 -5.00 13.98 -20.96
N SER A 156 -5.34 15.01 -20.18
CA SER A 156 -5.95 16.26 -20.68
C SER A 156 -7.17 16.04 -21.58
N GLY A 157 -8.03 15.07 -21.24
CA GLY A 157 -9.24 14.73 -22.01
C GLY A 157 -9.00 13.90 -23.28
N ASN A 158 -7.75 13.51 -23.58
CA ASN A 158 -7.40 12.63 -24.69
C ASN A 158 -6.89 11.28 -24.17
N THR A 159 -7.04 10.21 -24.95
CA THR A 159 -6.43 8.92 -24.65
C THR A 159 -5.12 8.76 -25.43
N ILE A 160 -4.02 8.52 -24.72
CA ILE A 160 -2.68 8.24 -25.24
C ILE A 160 -2.43 6.73 -25.14
N SER A 161 -1.76 6.15 -26.13
CA SER A 161 -1.28 4.77 -26.10
C SER A 161 0.18 4.69 -25.68
N ASP A 162 0.50 3.71 -24.84
CA ASP A 162 1.85 3.36 -24.43
C ASP A 162 2.00 1.83 -24.40
N GLU A 163 3.22 1.32 -24.26
CA GLU A 163 3.50 -0.10 -24.05
C GLU A 163 4.67 -0.29 -23.08
N CYS A 164 4.72 -1.42 -22.37
CA CYS A 164 5.85 -1.72 -21.48
C CYS A 164 6.18 -3.21 -21.42
N ASP A 165 7.43 -3.53 -21.06
CA ASP A 165 7.86 -4.89 -20.76
C ASP A 165 7.36 -5.35 -19.38
N VAL A 166 7.34 -4.44 -18.41
CA VAL A 166 6.97 -4.69 -17.00
C VAL A 166 5.97 -3.64 -16.54
N LEU A 167 4.86 -4.10 -15.96
CA LEU A 167 3.81 -3.26 -15.40
C LEU A 167 3.80 -3.36 -13.87
N VAL A 168 3.88 -2.22 -13.19
CA VAL A 168 3.87 -2.15 -11.73
C VAL A 168 2.66 -1.35 -11.25
N ASN A 169 1.77 -1.99 -10.50
CA ASN A 169 0.66 -1.32 -9.84
C ASN A 169 1.09 -0.80 -8.46
N ALA A 170 1.20 0.52 -8.36
CA ALA A 170 1.46 1.26 -7.13
C ALA A 170 0.28 2.19 -6.77
N SER A 171 -0.95 1.89 -7.23
CA SER A 171 -2.10 2.77 -7.09
C SER A 171 -2.69 2.81 -5.66
N GLY A 172 -2.19 1.94 -4.78
CA GLY A 172 -2.67 1.78 -3.41
C GLY A 172 -3.96 0.97 -3.29
N PHE A 173 -4.15 0.37 -2.11
CA PHE A 173 -5.29 -0.51 -1.79
C PHE A 173 -6.43 0.18 -1.01
N LEU A 174 -6.20 1.42 -0.52
CA LEU A 174 -7.20 2.28 0.13
C LEU A 174 -7.30 3.61 -0.61
N ASN A 175 -7.68 3.53 -1.89
CA ASN A 175 -7.71 4.68 -2.80
C ASN A 175 -9.06 4.82 -3.52
N LYS A 176 -9.63 3.69 -3.95
CA LYS A 176 -10.92 3.63 -4.63
C LYS A 176 -12.04 3.77 -3.60
N TRP A 177 -12.76 4.89 -3.61
CA TRP A 177 -13.92 5.12 -2.74
C TRP A 177 -15.21 5.27 -3.55
N SER A 178 -16.34 5.14 -2.88
CA SER A 178 -17.67 5.39 -3.46
C SER A 178 -18.61 5.88 -2.37
N TRP A 179 -19.65 6.61 -2.76
CA TRP A 179 -20.75 6.92 -1.86
C TRP A 179 -21.38 5.64 -1.29
N PRO A 180 -21.83 5.64 -0.02
CA PRO A 180 -22.52 4.50 0.54
C PRO A 180 -23.88 4.31 -0.15
N THR A 181 -24.26 3.06 -0.36
CA THR A 181 -25.57 2.71 -0.93
C THR A 181 -26.65 2.87 0.14
N ILE A 182 -27.12 4.10 0.36
CA ILE A 182 -28.23 4.45 1.25
C ILE A 182 -29.32 5.11 0.41
N GLU A 183 -30.55 4.64 0.53
CA GLU A 183 -31.70 5.23 -0.16
C GLU A 183 -31.81 6.74 0.14
N GLY A 184 -32.10 7.54 -0.88
CA GLY A 184 -32.29 9.00 -0.74
C GLY A 184 -31.02 9.83 -0.57
N LEU A 185 -29.81 9.24 -0.57
CA LEU A 185 -28.57 9.99 -0.35
C LEU A 185 -28.36 11.12 -1.36
N GLU A 186 -28.76 10.94 -2.61
CA GLU A 186 -28.67 11.97 -3.66
C GLU A 186 -29.73 13.07 -3.51
N ASP A 187 -30.79 12.84 -2.74
CA ASP A 187 -31.92 13.76 -2.59
C ASP A 187 -31.68 14.83 -1.52
N PHE A 188 -30.71 14.60 -0.62
CA PHE A 188 -30.34 15.52 0.45
C PHE A 188 -29.92 16.90 -0.09
N LYS A 189 -30.60 17.95 0.40
CA LYS A 189 -30.40 19.33 -0.05
C LYS A 189 -29.25 20.05 0.66
N GLY A 190 -28.77 19.51 1.78
CA GLY A 190 -27.58 20.01 2.47
C GLY A 190 -26.28 19.56 1.79
N LYS A 191 -25.14 19.82 2.44
CA LYS A 191 -23.83 19.42 1.92
C LYS A 191 -23.56 17.95 2.19
N ARG A 192 -23.06 17.21 1.20
CA ARG A 192 -22.50 15.87 1.38
C ARG A 192 -20.99 15.91 1.20
N LEU A 193 -20.27 15.26 2.10
CA LEU A 193 -18.83 15.06 1.99
C LEU A 193 -18.50 13.59 2.19
N HIS A 194 -17.53 13.08 1.45
CA HIS A 194 -16.87 11.82 1.76
C HIS A 194 -15.46 12.12 2.26
N THR A 195 -14.99 11.42 3.28
CA THR A 195 -13.66 11.72 3.87
C THR A 195 -12.52 11.56 2.85
N ALA A 196 -12.66 10.64 1.89
CA ALA A 196 -11.71 10.45 0.79
C ALA A 196 -11.78 11.49 -0.36
N ALA A 197 -12.72 12.44 -0.31
CA ALA A 197 -12.88 13.52 -1.29
C ALA A 197 -13.42 14.77 -0.59
N TRP A 198 -12.64 15.25 0.38
CA TRP A 198 -13.02 16.36 1.23
C TRP A 198 -12.97 17.70 0.49
N ASP A 199 -13.98 18.55 0.71
CA ASP A 199 -14.01 19.93 0.22
C ASP A 199 -13.52 20.85 1.33
N GLU A 200 -12.27 21.30 1.21
CA GLU A 200 -11.61 22.16 2.19
C GLU A 200 -12.22 23.57 2.26
N SER A 201 -13.06 23.97 1.29
CA SER A 201 -13.72 25.28 1.28
C SER A 201 -15.01 25.35 2.12
N TYR A 202 -15.53 24.21 2.57
CA TYR A 202 -16.81 24.14 3.26
C TYR A 202 -16.65 24.37 4.78
N ASP A 203 -17.25 25.45 5.29
CA ASP A 203 -17.28 25.77 6.72
C ASP A 203 -18.50 25.13 7.42
N TRP A 204 -18.23 24.31 8.45
CA TRP A 204 -19.24 23.64 9.27
C TRP A 204 -19.51 24.35 10.61
N THR A 205 -18.95 25.53 10.83
CA THR A 205 -19.15 26.29 12.08
C THR A 205 -20.63 26.58 12.32
N GLY A 206 -21.12 26.23 13.51
CA GLY A 206 -22.52 26.40 13.91
C GLY A 206 -23.52 25.50 13.18
N LYS A 207 -23.06 24.52 12.40
CA LYS A 207 -23.91 23.58 11.63
C LYS A 207 -24.29 22.35 12.43
N ARG A 208 -25.40 21.72 12.04
CA ARG A 208 -25.79 20.36 12.49
C ARG A 208 -25.16 19.36 11.53
N VAL A 209 -24.32 18.47 12.07
CA VAL A 209 -23.51 17.54 11.28
C VAL A 209 -23.88 16.10 11.62
N ALA A 210 -24.14 15.28 10.60
CA ALA A 210 -24.17 13.84 10.75
C ALA A 210 -22.87 13.23 10.22
N ILE A 211 -22.24 12.34 10.99
CA ILE A 211 -21.10 11.53 10.55
C ILE A 211 -21.58 10.08 10.44
N ILE A 212 -21.46 9.49 9.25
CA ILE A 212 -21.83 8.08 9.00
C ILE A 212 -20.55 7.26 8.96
N GLY A 213 -20.36 6.41 9.97
CA GLY A 213 -19.21 5.52 10.07
C GLY A 213 -18.54 5.57 11.44
N ASN A 214 -17.77 4.52 11.74
CA ASN A 214 -17.00 4.40 12.97
C ASN A 214 -15.64 3.73 12.69
N GLY A 215 -15.07 4.05 11.53
CA GLY A 215 -13.73 3.62 11.12
C GLY A 215 -12.71 4.72 11.41
N SER A 216 -11.48 4.51 10.95
CA SER A 216 -10.37 5.43 11.24
C SER A 216 -10.66 6.89 10.88
N SER A 217 -11.24 7.13 9.71
CA SER A 217 -11.58 8.48 9.28
C SER A 217 -12.62 9.15 10.18
N ALA A 218 -13.64 8.43 10.66
CA ALA A 218 -14.64 8.99 11.58
C ALA A 218 -14.03 9.32 12.94
N ILE A 219 -13.18 8.42 13.44
CA ILE A 219 -12.49 8.56 14.73
C ILE A 219 -11.62 9.83 14.76
N GLN A 220 -10.87 10.06 13.69
CA GLN A 220 -10.02 11.24 13.57
C GLN A 220 -10.82 12.52 13.30
N LEU A 221 -11.93 12.43 12.57
CA LEU A 221 -12.70 13.59 12.15
C LEU A 221 -13.62 14.16 13.23
N LEU A 222 -14.29 13.30 14.01
CA LEU A 222 -15.24 13.72 15.05
C LEU A 222 -14.66 14.79 16.00
N PRO A 223 -13.47 14.59 16.62
CA PRO A 223 -12.92 15.58 17.55
C PRO A 223 -12.56 16.92 16.88
N GLU A 224 -12.37 16.95 15.56
CA GLU A 224 -12.10 18.19 14.83
C GLU A 224 -13.39 18.93 14.44
N ILE A 225 -14.42 18.20 14.00
CA ILE A 225 -15.73 18.80 13.66
C ILE A 225 -16.46 19.30 14.91
N GLN A 226 -16.41 18.51 16.00
CA GLN A 226 -17.16 18.77 17.23
C GLN A 226 -16.88 20.16 17.81
N ARG A 227 -15.65 20.68 17.67
CA ARG A 227 -15.21 21.93 18.29
C ARG A 227 -16.00 23.16 17.83
N THR A 228 -16.49 23.17 16.60
CA THR A 228 -17.17 24.34 16.01
C THR A 228 -18.59 24.04 15.52
N ALA A 229 -18.98 22.77 15.40
CA ALA A 229 -20.35 22.38 15.05
C ALA A 229 -21.36 22.72 16.17
N LYS A 230 -22.58 23.07 15.78
CA LYS A 230 -23.70 23.26 16.74
C LYS A 230 -24.10 21.94 17.38
N GLU A 231 -24.12 20.88 16.58
CA GLU A 231 -24.48 19.52 16.99
C GLU A 231 -23.79 18.54 16.04
N VAL A 232 -23.29 17.43 16.58
CA VAL A 232 -22.74 16.31 15.80
C VAL A 232 -23.41 15.01 16.22
N VAL A 233 -23.99 14.30 15.26
CA VAL A 233 -24.53 12.95 15.47
C VAL A 233 -23.67 11.95 14.73
N ASN A 234 -23.02 11.05 15.46
CA ASN A 234 -22.20 9.99 14.88
C ASN A 234 -23.01 8.70 14.77
N TYR A 235 -23.33 8.30 13.53
CA TYR A 235 -24.07 7.09 13.20
C TYR A 235 -23.12 5.89 13.13
N ILE A 236 -23.21 5.03 14.16
CA ILE A 236 -22.31 3.90 14.35
C ILE A 236 -23.06 2.59 14.10
N ARG A 237 -22.64 1.85 13.08
CA ARG A 237 -23.19 0.50 12.81
C ARG A 237 -22.55 -0.59 13.66
N ASN A 238 -21.26 -0.48 13.96
CA ASN A 238 -20.54 -1.47 14.76
C ASN A 238 -19.53 -0.77 15.69
N PRO A 239 -19.31 -1.29 16.91
CA PRO A 239 -18.24 -0.82 17.77
C PRO A 239 -16.87 -1.11 17.15
N THR A 240 -15.86 -0.35 17.57
CA THR A 240 -14.46 -0.55 17.17
C THR A 240 -13.53 -0.21 18.33
N TRP A 241 -12.39 -0.89 18.39
CA TRP A 241 -11.37 -0.57 19.38
C TRP A 241 -10.75 0.78 19.08
N ILE A 242 -10.77 1.68 20.06
CA ILE A 242 -10.04 2.94 20.02
C ILE A 242 -8.71 2.71 20.71
N ALA A 243 -7.63 2.83 19.93
CA ALA A 243 -6.29 2.56 20.43
C ALA A 243 -5.70 3.78 21.14
N THR A 244 -4.92 3.54 22.19
CA THR A 244 -3.86 4.49 22.52
C THR A 244 -2.75 4.37 21.50
N ASN A 245 -2.13 5.50 21.16
CA ASN A 245 -0.92 5.58 20.36
C ASN A 245 0.09 4.48 20.75
N TYR A 246 0.44 3.60 19.81
CA TYR A 246 1.39 2.52 20.07
C TYR A 246 2.81 3.09 20.24
N LEU A 247 3.67 2.46 21.05
CA LEU A 247 5.00 2.98 21.35
C LEU A 247 5.03 4.40 21.95
N GLN A 248 3.91 4.89 22.52
CA GLN A 248 3.86 6.21 23.16
C GLN A 248 4.85 6.34 24.34
N GLU A 249 5.27 5.22 24.94
CA GLU A 249 6.32 5.16 25.95
C GLU A 249 7.70 5.60 25.43
N PHE A 250 7.89 5.64 24.10
CA PHE A 250 9.08 6.19 23.46
C PHE A 250 8.96 7.69 23.15
N ALA A 251 7.79 8.32 23.40
CA ALA A 251 7.65 9.76 23.33
C ALA A 251 8.25 10.41 24.59
N GLU A 252 9.03 11.49 24.42
CA GLU A 252 9.80 12.10 25.51
C GLU A 252 8.87 12.66 26.61
N ASN A 253 8.87 12.02 27.78
CA ASN A 253 8.04 12.39 28.93
C ASN A 253 6.52 12.45 28.60
N GLY A 254 6.06 11.63 27.66
CA GLY A 254 4.67 11.64 27.20
C GLY A 254 4.28 12.87 26.36
N LYS A 255 5.26 13.70 25.98
CA LYS A 255 5.04 14.81 25.03
C LYS A 255 5.20 14.30 23.61
N PHE A 256 4.14 14.43 22.83
CA PHE A 256 4.16 14.05 21.42
C PHE A 256 4.81 15.13 20.56
N VAL A 257 4.70 16.42 20.91
CA VAL A 257 5.26 17.53 20.12
C VAL A 257 6.75 17.72 20.40
N TYR A 258 7.55 17.78 19.34
CA TYR A 258 8.99 18.00 19.40
C TYR A 258 9.33 19.49 19.46
N THR A 259 10.20 19.87 20.39
CA THR A 259 10.72 21.25 20.46
C THR A 259 11.75 21.50 19.35
N GLU A 260 12.03 22.76 19.04
CA GLU A 260 13.06 23.10 18.05
C GLU A 260 14.46 22.66 18.48
N GLU A 261 14.74 22.63 19.78
CA GLU A 261 15.99 22.08 20.33
C GLU A 261 16.09 20.59 20.03
N LYS A 262 15.00 19.83 20.16
CA LYS A 262 14.98 18.41 19.85
C LYS A 262 15.19 18.15 18.36
N LYS A 263 14.48 18.88 17.50
CA LYS A 263 14.67 18.79 16.05
C LYS A 263 16.10 19.16 15.66
N LYS A 264 16.69 20.17 16.31
CA LYS A 264 18.09 20.55 16.12
C LYS A 264 19.04 19.42 16.53
N GLU A 265 18.85 18.80 17.68
CA GLU A 265 19.64 17.65 18.13
C GLU A 265 19.58 16.49 17.12
N LEU A 266 18.38 16.15 16.63
CA LEU A 266 18.22 15.09 15.63
C LEU A 266 18.87 15.44 14.28
N ARG A 267 18.86 16.72 13.89
CA ARG A 267 19.57 17.21 12.68
C ARG A 267 21.09 17.10 12.83
N GLU A 268 21.61 17.48 13.99
CA GLU A 268 23.06 17.54 14.26
C GLU A 268 23.65 16.18 14.66
N ASN A 269 22.81 15.21 15.04
CA ASN A 269 23.23 13.86 15.44
C ASN A 269 22.46 12.75 14.68
N PRO A 270 22.87 12.43 13.42
CA PRO A 270 22.23 11.40 12.62
C PRO A 270 22.24 10.00 13.24
N GLU A 271 23.26 9.66 14.04
CA GLU A 271 23.34 8.37 14.74
C GLU A 271 22.24 8.24 15.80
N MET A 272 21.95 9.33 16.52
CA MET A 272 20.84 9.36 17.46
C MET A 272 19.49 9.14 16.76
N LEU A 273 19.27 9.79 15.62
CA LEU A 273 18.08 9.58 14.82
C LEU A 273 17.99 8.12 14.33
N PHE A 274 19.12 7.54 13.88
CA PHE A 274 19.19 6.15 13.46
C PHE A 274 18.81 5.19 14.59
N GLU A 275 19.41 5.31 15.77
CA GLU A 275 19.12 4.43 16.91
C GLU A 275 17.69 4.61 17.44
N MET A 276 17.15 5.83 17.41
CA MET A 276 15.73 6.07 17.71
C MET A 276 14.82 5.32 16.73
N ARG A 277 15.06 5.46 15.42
CA ARG A 277 14.28 4.77 14.38
C ARG A 277 14.37 3.26 14.52
N LYS A 278 15.56 2.72 14.77
CA LYS A 278 15.80 1.29 14.97
C LYS A 278 15.03 0.74 16.17
N LYS A 279 14.97 1.48 17.28
CA LYS A 279 14.15 1.10 18.46
C LYS A 279 12.66 1.08 18.12
N LEU A 280 12.16 2.11 17.42
CA LEU A 280 10.76 2.19 17.00
C LEU A 280 10.38 1.07 16.03
N GLU A 281 11.21 0.81 15.01
CA GLU A 281 11.03 -0.32 14.09
C GLU A 281 11.04 -1.66 14.83
N HIS A 282 11.97 -1.86 15.77
CA HIS A 282 12.02 -3.08 16.57
C HIS A 282 10.72 -3.29 17.37
N GLY A 283 10.25 -2.24 18.05
CA GLY A 283 8.98 -2.28 18.80
C GLY A 283 7.78 -2.58 17.91
N PHE A 284 7.65 -1.92 16.75
CA PHE A 284 6.57 -2.19 15.80
C PHE A 284 6.60 -3.61 15.24
N ASN A 285 7.78 -4.19 15.02
CA ASN A 285 7.89 -5.57 14.57
C ASN A 285 7.48 -6.58 15.66
N GLN A 286 7.73 -6.26 16.94
CA GLN A 286 7.26 -7.07 18.07
C GLN A 286 5.72 -7.09 18.19
N PHE A 287 5.02 -6.08 17.65
CA PHE A 287 3.56 -6.01 17.69
C PHE A 287 2.87 -7.26 17.13
N PHE A 288 3.49 -7.94 16.16
CA PHE A 288 2.97 -9.19 15.58
C PHE A 288 2.75 -10.29 16.64
N HIS A 289 3.57 -10.35 17.70
CA HIS A 289 3.39 -11.33 18.78
C HIS A 289 2.03 -11.16 19.48
N SER A 290 1.52 -9.93 19.56
CA SER A 290 0.21 -9.63 20.14
C SER A 290 -0.95 -9.93 19.20
N MET A 291 -0.68 -10.19 17.91
CA MET A 291 -1.69 -10.56 16.92
C MET A 291 -1.96 -12.08 16.91
N ILE A 292 -1.12 -12.88 17.58
CA ILE A 292 -1.34 -14.32 17.75
C ILE A 292 -2.33 -14.54 18.88
N ASP A 293 -3.44 -15.20 18.55
CA ASP A 293 -4.58 -15.34 19.44
C ASP A 293 -4.25 -16.19 20.68
N GLY A 294 -4.82 -15.81 21.82
CA GLY A 294 -4.67 -16.54 23.09
C GLY A 294 -3.29 -16.48 23.77
N THR A 295 -2.30 -15.83 23.16
CA THR A 295 -0.97 -15.64 23.76
C THR A 295 -1.01 -14.70 24.97
N PRO A 296 -0.04 -14.78 25.91
CA PRO A 296 0.02 -13.85 27.04
C PRO A 296 0.09 -12.38 26.61
N ALA A 297 0.83 -12.08 25.53
CA ALA A 297 0.93 -10.74 24.97
C ALA A 297 -0.42 -10.24 24.45
N GLN A 298 -1.15 -11.07 23.72
CA GLN A 298 -2.49 -10.74 23.21
C GLN A 298 -3.49 -10.51 24.35
N LYS A 299 -3.52 -11.38 25.37
CA LYS A 299 -4.39 -11.22 26.54
C LYS A 299 -4.09 -9.95 27.33
N ALA A 300 -2.80 -9.62 27.50
CA ALA A 300 -2.38 -8.38 28.17
C ALA A 300 -2.80 -7.14 27.37
N MET A 301 -2.69 -7.19 26.03
CA MET A 301 -3.18 -6.14 25.15
C MET A 301 -4.70 -5.96 25.29
N ASP A 302 -5.48 -7.04 25.24
CA ASP A 302 -6.94 -7.00 25.41
C ASP A 302 -7.35 -6.36 26.74
N GLN A 303 -6.76 -6.81 27.84
CA GLN A 303 -7.05 -6.28 29.17
C GLN A 303 -6.70 -4.79 29.28
N THR A 304 -5.53 -4.41 28.75
CA THR A 304 -5.07 -3.02 28.80
C THR A 304 -5.98 -2.09 28.00
N TYR A 305 -6.32 -2.47 26.77
CA TYR A 305 -7.13 -1.62 25.88
C TYR A 305 -8.59 -1.55 26.34
N ARG A 306 -9.16 -2.67 26.79
CA ARG A 306 -10.49 -2.69 27.40
C ARG A 306 -10.58 -1.74 28.57
N LYS A 307 -9.67 -1.87 29.53
CA LYS A 307 -9.64 -1.00 30.72
C LYS A 307 -9.50 0.48 30.32
N LYS A 308 -8.56 0.80 29.42
CA LYS A 308 -8.37 2.19 28.97
C LYS A 308 -9.62 2.77 28.31
N MET A 309 -10.32 1.98 27.49
CA MET A 309 -11.55 2.42 26.83
C MET A 309 -12.70 2.60 27.84
N GLU A 310 -12.85 1.69 28.79
CA GLU A 310 -13.84 1.79 29.88
C GLU A 310 -13.58 3.01 30.78
N ASP A 311 -12.31 3.25 31.15
CA ASP A 311 -11.88 4.40 31.94
C ASP A 311 -12.17 5.72 31.18
N ALA A 312 -11.84 5.80 29.89
CA ALA A 312 -12.09 6.98 29.06
C ALA A 312 -13.59 7.25 28.80
N LEU A 313 -14.42 6.20 28.83
CA LEU A 313 -15.87 6.33 28.78
C LEU A 313 -16.49 6.71 30.14
N GLY A 314 -15.67 7.01 31.15
CA GLY A 314 -16.12 7.55 32.44
C GLY A 314 -17.03 6.62 33.23
N GLY A 315 -16.98 5.31 32.96
CA GLY A 315 -17.88 4.34 33.58
C GLY A 315 -19.34 4.43 33.12
N ASN A 316 -19.65 5.15 32.04
CA ASN A 316 -21.01 5.21 31.48
C ASN A 316 -21.43 3.82 30.97
N PRO A 317 -22.36 3.11 31.65
CA PRO A 317 -22.66 1.72 31.31
C PRO A 317 -23.27 1.56 29.92
N GLU A 318 -24.04 2.54 29.47
CA GLU A 318 -24.66 2.53 28.14
C GLU A 318 -23.61 2.67 27.04
N LEU A 319 -22.69 3.64 27.17
CA LEU A 319 -21.62 3.82 26.19
C LEU A 319 -20.64 2.63 26.19
N ILE A 320 -20.31 2.10 27.37
CA ILE A 320 -19.43 0.92 27.49
C ILE A 320 -20.06 -0.28 26.77
N GLN A 321 -21.32 -0.60 27.07
CA GLN A 321 -22.04 -1.71 26.44
C GLN A 321 -22.11 -1.55 24.91
N ARG A 322 -22.23 -0.31 24.44
CA ARG A 322 -22.45 -0.01 23.03
C ARG A 322 -21.16 0.13 22.21
N LEU A 323 -20.08 0.60 22.80
CA LEU A 323 -18.86 1.00 22.08
C LEU A 323 -17.67 0.09 22.34
N VAL A 324 -17.58 -0.56 23.49
CA VAL A 324 -16.46 -1.47 23.81
C VAL A 324 -16.70 -2.80 23.09
N PRO A 325 -15.86 -3.20 22.12
CA PRO A 325 -16.08 -4.44 21.39
C PRO A 325 -15.93 -5.71 22.25
N GLU A 326 -16.62 -6.77 21.84
CA GLU A 326 -16.48 -8.11 22.44
C GLU A 326 -15.39 -8.95 21.77
N PHE A 327 -15.02 -8.63 20.54
CA PHE A 327 -13.94 -9.31 19.81
C PHE A 327 -12.56 -8.83 20.25
N ASN A 328 -11.55 -9.69 20.11
CA ASN A 328 -10.16 -9.42 20.52
C ASN A 328 -9.56 -8.17 19.86
N VAL A 329 -8.74 -7.44 20.61
CA VAL A 329 -7.99 -6.26 20.15
C VAL A 329 -7.07 -6.68 19.00
N GLY A 330 -7.04 -5.89 17.93
CA GLY A 330 -6.27 -6.19 16.72
C GLY A 330 -7.02 -6.99 15.65
N CYS A 331 -8.23 -7.52 15.92
CA CYS A 331 -9.05 -8.19 14.88
C CYS A 331 -9.36 -7.26 13.68
N ARG A 332 -9.43 -5.94 13.95
CA ARG A 332 -9.38 -4.87 12.96
C ARG A 332 -8.09 -4.07 13.16
N ARG A 333 -7.70 -3.30 12.14
CA ARG A 333 -6.58 -2.34 12.26
C ARG A 333 -6.86 -1.40 13.43
N LEU A 334 -5.94 -1.38 14.40
CA LEU A 334 -6.01 -0.45 15.51
C LEU A 334 -5.87 0.97 14.98
N THR A 335 -6.78 1.84 15.39
CA THR A 335 -6.72 3.25 15.03
C THR A 335 -6.52 4.08 16.29
N PRO A 336 -5.46 4.89 16.37
CA PRO A 336 -5.35 5.91 17.39
C PRO A 336 -6.51 6.90 17.30
N GLY A 337 -7.17 7.15 18.44
CA GLY A 337 -8.33 8.03 18.49
C GLY A 337 -8.18 9.13 19.53
N ASP A 338 -7.08 9.87 19.46
CA ASP A 338 -6.83 11.02 20.34
C ASP A 338 -8.02 11.98 20.31
N GLY A 339 -8.61 12.24 21.48
CA GLY A 339 -9.79 13.10 21.65
C GLY A 339 -11.12 12.50 21.20
N TYR A 340 -11.16 11.32 20.56
CA TYR A 340 -12.41 10.73 20.08
C TYR A 340 -13.35 10.34 21.23
N LEU A 341 -12.86 9.57 22.21
CA LEU A 341 -13.66 9.14 23.35
C LEU A 341 -14.07 10.33 24.23
N ASP A 342 -13.21 11.34 24.36
CA ASP A 342 -13.50 12.56 25.09
C ASP A 342 -14.62 13.35 24.40
N ALA A 343 -14.58 13.47 23.06
CA ALA A 343 -15.60 14.15 22.28
C ALA A 343 -16.99 13.52 22.43
N LEU A 344 -17.10 12.23 22.76
CA LEU A 344 -18.39 11.57 23.00
C LEU A 344 -19.09 12.06 24.28
N HIS A 345 -18.36 12.70 25.19
CA HIS A 345 -18.93 13.29 26.42
C HIS A 345 -19.36 14.75 26.24
N GLU A 346 -19.01 15.37 25.12
CA GLU A 346 -19.33 16.76 24.86
C GLU A 346 -20.83 16.94 24.62
N LYS A 347 -21.38 18.05 25.12
CA LYS A 347 -22.84 18.31 25.14
C LYS A 347 -23.46 18.41 23.74
N ASN A 348 -22.66 18.71 22.73
CA ASN A 348 -23.08 18.81 21.34
C ASN A 348 -22.84 17.53 20.53
N VAL A 349 -22.43 16.42 21.16
CA VAL A 349 -22.20 15.14 20.49
C VAL A 349 -23.19 14.09 20.95
N ARG A 350 -23.73 13.33 20.00
CA ARG A 350 -24.55 12.15 20.27
C ARG A 350 -24.14 10.99 19.39
N VAL A 351 -24.17 9.79 19.96
CA VAL A 351 -24.03 8.54 19.21
C VAL A 351 -25.42 8.03 18.83
N GLU A 352 -25.62 7.71 17.55
CA GLU A 352 -26.83 7.04 17.06
C GLU A 352 -26.47 5.63 16.58
N LEU A 353 -27.16 4.62 17.12
CA LEU A 353 -26.94 3.21 16.78
C LEU A 353 -28.10 2.60 16.00
N THR A 354 -29.26 3.27 15.98
CA THR A 354 -30.40 2.79 15.20
C THR A 354 -30.02 2.80 13.72
N PRO A 355 -30.25 1.69 12.99
CA PRO A 355 -29.96 1.62 11.57
C PRO A 355 -30.60 2.77 10.78
N ILE A 356 -29.84 3.35 9.86
CA ILE A 356 -30.35 4.34 8.91
C ILE A 356 -31.29 3.62 7.94
N SER A 357 -32.55 4.06 7.89
CA SER A 357 -33.53 3.55 6.93
C SER A 357 -33.35 4.21 5.57
N ARG A 358 -33.25 5.54 5.54
CA ARG A 358 -32.96 6.34 4.33
C ARG A 358 -32.43 7.74 4.72
N ILE A 359 -31.86 8.42 3.74
CA ILE A 359 -31.60 9.86 3.79
C ILE A 359 -32.85 10.58 3.27
N THR A 360 -33.25 11.68 3.92
CA THR A 360 -34.37 12.54 3.50
C THR A 360 -33.82 13.77 2.77
N GLU A 361 -34.71 14.61 2.22
CA GLU A 361 -34.28 15.90 1.63
C GLU A 361 -33.55 16.80 2.63
N THR A 362 -33.84 16.67 3.93
CA THR A 362 -33.34 17.55 4.98
C THR A 362 -32.40 16.87 5.98
N GLY A 363 -32.24 15.54 5.95
CA GLY A 363 -31.36 14.84 6.88
C GLY A 363 -31.46 13.32 6.83
N ILE A 364 -31.53 12.65 7.99
CA ILE A 364 -31.42 11.18 8.09
C ILE A 364 -32.64 10.63 8.85
N ALA A 365 -33.26 9.58 8.31
CA ALA A 365 -34.35 8.86 8.96
C ALA A 365 -33.87 7.52 9.51
N THR A 366 -34.20 7.28 10.78
CA THR A 366 -34.09 5.98 11.44
C THR A 366 -35.46 5.54 11.95
N GLU A 367 -35.53 4.39 12.64
CA GLU A 367 -36.76 3.96 13.33
C GLU A 367 -37.19 4.93 14.45
N ASN A 368 -36.28 5.75 14.97
CA ASN A 368 -36.57 6.79 15.96
C ASN A 368 -37.21 8.04 15.35
N GLY A 369 -37.30 8.13 14.01
CA GLY A 369 -37.81 9.28 13.28
C GLY A 369 -36.73 9.99 12.42
N PRO A 370 -37.14 11.02 11.65
CA PRO A 370 -36.23 11.83 10.87
C PRO A 370 -35.57 12.93 11.70
N GLU A 371 -34.33 13.27 11.35
CA GLU A 371 -33.59 14.38 11.93
C GLU A 371 -32.83 15.17 10.86
N ASP A 372 -32.94 16.50 10.92
CA ASP A 372 -32.39 17.39 9.90
C ASP A 372 -30.92 17.74 10.15
N TYR A 373 -30.13 17.83 9.06
CA TYR A 373 -28.72 18.18 9.08
C TYR A 373 -28.39 19.21 8.00
N ASP A 374 -27.39 20.05 8.28
CA ASP A 374 -26.80 20.92 7.26
C ASP A 374 -25.73 20.18 6.44
N LEU A 375 -25.04 19.23 7.09
CA LEU A 375 -23.93 18.46 6.54
C LEU A 375 -24.06 16.98 6.89
N ILE A 376 -23.93 16.11 5.89
CA ILE A 376 -23.74 14.67 6.07
C ILE A 376 -22.34 14.30 5.59
N VAL A 377 -21.52 13.79 6.50
CA VAL A 377 -20.19 13.25 6.20
C VAL A 377 -20.25 11.73 6.15
N CYS A 378 -19.88 11.15 5.01
CA CYS A 378 -19.67 9.72 4.84
C CYS A 378 -18.21 9.36 5.13
N ALA A 379 -17.96 8.76 6.30
CA ALA A 379 -16.69 8.17 6.68
C ALA A 379 -16.73 6.64 6.48
N THR A 380 -17.19 6.23 5.29
CA THR A 380 -17.65 4.86 5.00
C THR A 380 -16.58 3.95 4.37
N GLY A 381 -15.34 4.43 4.28
CA GLY A 381 -14.18 3.64 3.85
C GLY A 381 -13.98 3.60 2.34
N PHE A 382 -13.41 2.50 1.87
CA PHE A 382 -12.95 2.31 0.50
C PHE A 382 -13.43 0.96 -0.05
N ASP A 383 -13.34 0.77 -1.36
CA ASP A 383 -13.42 -0.54 -2.01
C ASP A 383 -12.18 -1.36 -1.65
N VAL A 384 -12.40 -2.44 -0.92
CA VAL A 384 -11.37 -3.36 -0.39
C VAL A 384 -11.37 -4.71 -1.11
N SER A 385 -11.96 -4.77 -2.31
CA SER A 385 -12.02 -5.98 -3.12
C SER A 385 -10.68 -6.36 -3.78
N PHE A 386 -9.68 -5.47 -3.72
CA PHE A 386 -8.41 -5.54 -4.47
C PHE A 386 -8.56 -5.52 -6.00
N ARG A 387 -9.79 -5.46 -6.53
CA ARG A 387 -10.02 -5.41 -7.97
C ARG A 387 -9.45 -4.10 -8.52
N PRO A 388 -8.62 -4.15 -9.59
CA PRO A 388 -8.04 -2.94 -10.17
C PRO A 388 -9.09 -1.89 -10.53
N SER A 389 -8.73 -0.62 -10.41
CA SER A 389 -9.60 0.51 -10.76
C SER A 389 -9.76 0.73 -12.27
N TRP A 390 -9.09 -0.08 -13.09
CA TRP A 390 -9.06 0.02 -14.54
C TRP A 390 -9.19 -1.36 -15.18
N ASN A 391 -9.36 -1.42 -16.51
CA ASN A 391 -9.45 -2.69 -17.22
C ASN A 391 -8.07 -3.35 -17.33
N LEU A 392 -7.77 -4.29 -16.43
CA LEU A 392 -6.51 -5.05 -16.43
C LEU A 392 -6.75 -6.47 -16.97
N VAL A 393 -6.19 -6.74 -18.15
CA VAL A 393 -6.39 -7.99 -18.91
C VAL A 393 -5.06 -8.67 -19.15
N GLY A 394 -4.86 -9.83 -18.53
CA GLY A 394 -3.67 -10.65 -18.66
C GLY A 394 -3.68 -11.58 -19.88
N ARG A 395 -2.89 -12.65 -19.80
CA ARG A 395 -2.82 -13.66 -20.87
C ARG A 395 -4.16 -14.32 -21.11
N ASN A 396 -4.37 -14.80 -22.33
CA ASN A 396 -5.62 -15.48 -22.74
C ASN A 396 -6.90 -14.66 -22.49
N GLY A 397 -6.80 -13.33 -22.36
CA GLY A 397 -7.94 -12.46 -22.11
C GLY A 397 -8.48 -12.47 -20.67
N VAL A 398 -7.76 -13.06 -19.72
CA VAL A 398 -8.19 -13.13 -18.31
C VAL A 398 -8.22 -11.73 -17.71
N LYS A 399 -9.39 -11.29 -17.23
CA LYS A 399 -9.56 -10.02 -16.52
C LYS A 399 -9.29 -10.22 -15.04
N LEU A 400 -8.36 -9.46 -14.46
CA LEU A 400 -8.03 -9.60 -13.04
C LEU A 400 -9.20 -9.25 -12.13
N SER A 401 -10.03 -8.30 -12.56
CA SER A 401 -11.25 -7.93 -11.84
C SER A 401 -12.29 -9.05 -11.79
N ASP A 402 -12.29 -9.98 -12.75
CA ASP A 402 -13.17 -11.16 -12.73
C ASP A 402 -12.54 -12.29 -11.91
N ALA A 403 -11.23 -12.52 -12.06
CA ALA A 403 -10.48 -13.52 -11.28
C ALA A 403 -10.56 -13.26 -9.76
N TRP A 404 -10.54 -12.00 -9.34
CA TRP A 404 -10.63 -11.59 -7.93
C TRP A 404 -12.05 -11.23 -7.46
N LYS A 405 -13.09 -11.55 -8.24
CA LYS A 405 -14.48 -11.19 -7.91
C LYS A 405 -14.99 -11.84 -6.62
N VAL A 406 -14.65 -13.11 -6.40
CA VAL A 406 -15.11 -13.89 -5.23
C VAL A 406 -14.08 -13.80 -4.12
N GLU A 407 -12.84 -14.17 -4.42
CA GLU A 407 -11.74 -14.18 -3.47
C GLU A 407 -10.46 -13.70 -4.15
N PRO A 408 -9.92 -12.55 -3.74
CA PRO A 408 -8.64 -12.10 -4.26
C PRO A 408 -7.50 -12.92 -3.64
N LYS A 409 -6.75 -13.64 -4.49
CA LYS A 409 -5.55 -14.41 -4.13
C LYS A 409 -4.33 -13.81 -4.84
N GLY A 410 -3.30 -13.48 -4.07
CA GLY A 410 -2.05 -12.90 -4.57
C GLY A 410 -0.85 -13.73 -4.12
N TYR A 411 0.17 -13.82 -4.96
CA TYR A 411 1.44 -14.42 -4.58
C TYR A 411 2.28 -13.37 -3.86
N PHE A 412 2.49 -13.58 -2.56
CA PHE A 412 3.19 -12.68 -1.63
C PHE A 412 2.67 -11.23 -1.66
N GLY A 413 1.42 -11.01 -2.09
CA GLY A 413 0.88 -9.67 -2.31
C GLY A 413 1.58 -8.86 -3.40
N MET A 414 2.31 -9.54 -4.28
CA MET A 414 3.17 -8.93 -5.29
C MET A 414 2.87 -9.36 -6.71
N CYS A 415 2.34 -10.57 -6.93
CA CYS A 415 2.02 -11.09 -8.26
C CYS A 415 0.60 -11.66 -8.28
N ALA A 416 0.03 -11.78 -9.48
CA ALA A 416 -1.25 -12.43 -9.71
C ALA A 416 -1.10 -13.50 -10.81
N ALA A 417 -1.82 -14.61 -10.66
CA ALA A 417 -1.90 -15.63 -11.71
C ALA A 417 -2.42 -15.01 -13.02
N ASP A 418 -1.96 -15.53 -14.15
CA ASP A 418 -2.31 -15.07 -15.49
C ASP A 418 -1.99 -13.61 -15.81
N MET A 419 -1.16 -12.93 -14.99
CA MET A 419 -0.70 -11.56 -15.23
C MET A 419 0.82 -11.54 -15.45
N PRO A 420 1.29 -11.72 -16.70
CA PRO A 420 2.72 -11.83 -16.96
C PRO A 420 3.45 -10.51 -16.76
N ASN A 421 4.66 -10.53 -16.20
CA ASN A 421 5.46 -9.32 -15.90
C ASN A 421 4.69 -8.21 -15.15
N TYR A 422 3.65 -8.59 -14.42
CA TYR A 422 2.86 -7.68 -13.62
C TYR A 422 3.22 -7.84 -12.14
N PHE A 423 3.52 -6.71 -11.52
CA PHE A 423 3.74 -6.63 -10.08
C PHE A 423 2.75 -5.64 -9.45
N ILE A 424 2.38 -5.89 -8.21
CA ILE A 424 1.52 -5.00 -7.42
C ILE A 424 2.15 -4.73 -6.05
N TYR A 425 2.10 -3.48 -5.59
CA TYR A 425 2.41 -3.17 -4.20
C TYR A 425 1.19 -3.38 -3.33
N ALA A 426 1.39 -4.02 -2.18
CA ALA A 426 0.36 -4.22 -1.16
C ALA A 426 -0.93 -4.86 -1.73
N GLY A 427 -0.79 -5.82 -2.64
CA GLY A 427 -1.90 -6.63 -3.14
C GLY A 427 -2.46 -7.59 -2.09
N PRO A 428 -3.35 -8.52 -2.48
CA PRO A 428 -3.90 -9.51 -1.55
C PRO A 428 -2.80 -10.30 -0.84
N ASN A 429 -2.95 -10.55 0.45
CA ASN A 429 -1.99 -11.24 1.32
C ASN A 429 -0.69 -10.45 1.60
N SER A 430 -0.79 -9.13 1.73
CA SER A 430 0.35 -8.25 2.07
C SER A 430 0.45 -7.95 3.57
N PRO A 431 1.64 -7.60 4.10
CA PRO A 431 1.82 -7.27 5.52
C PRO A 431 1.30 -5.84 5.85
N VAL A 432 -0.02 -5.66 5.81
CA VAL A 432 -0.68 -4.35 5.97
C VAL A 432 -1.37 -4.14 7.32
N ALA A 433 -1.32 -5.10 8.25
CA ALA A 433 -1.97 -4.98 9.57
C ALA A 433 -1.00 -4.81 10.75
N HIS A 434 0.28 -5.09 10.56
CA HIS A 434 1.29 -5.11 11.63
C HIS A 434 2.65 -4.68 11.07
N GLY A 435 3.49 -4.12 11.93
CA GLY A 435 4.78 -3.54 11.55
C GLY A 435 4.65 -2.27 10.69
N VAL A 436 5.77 -1.82 10.14
CA VAL A 436 5.87 -0.58 9.36
C VAL A 436 5.91 -0.91 7.87
N LEU A 437 4.94 -0.40 7.11
CA LEU A 437 4.77 -0.72 5.69
C LEU A 437 5.97 -0.28 4.83
N MET A 438 6.71 0.76 5.24
CA MET A 438 7.89 1.27 4.52
C MET A 438 8.98 0.19 4.38
N GLY A 439 9.22 -0.59 5.44
CA GLY A 439 10.15 -1.71 5.38
C GLY A 439 9.68 -2.82 4.44
N SER A 440 8.38 -3.09 4.36
CA SER A 440 7.86 -4.08 3.41
C SER A 440 7.93 -3.58 1.96
N MET A 441 7.60 -2.31 1.70
CA MET A 441 7.69 -1.71 0.36
C MET A 441 9.13 -1.69 -0.16
N ASP A 442 10.10 -1.45 0.71
CA ASP A 442 11.53 -1.56 0.39
C ASP A 442 11.89 -2.96 -0.15
N ALA A 443 11.50 -4.01 0.58
CA ALA A 443 11.74 -5.41 0.17
C ALA A 443 10.97 -5.80 -1.10
N MET A 444 9.71 -5.36 -1.23
CA MET A 444 8.92 -5.52 -2.46
C MET A 444 9.65 -4.90 -3.66
N THR A 445 10.19 -3.68 -3.50
CA THR A 445 10.90 -3.00 -4.59
C THR A 445 12.16 -3.76 -5.00
N LEU A 446 12.93 -4.28 -4.04
CA LEU A 446 14.10 -5.10 -4.34
C LEU A 446 13.73 -6.39 -5.07
N TYR A 447 12.63 -7.05 -4.67
CA TYR A 447 12.14 -8.24 -5.35
C TYR A 447 11.73 -7.97 -6.81
N ILE A 448 11.00 -6.87 -7.07
CA ILE A 448 10.63 -6.43 -8.43
C ILE A 448 11.89 -6.18 -9.27
N LEU A 449 12.87 -5.46 -8.72
CA LEU A 449 14.07 -5.09 -9.46
C LEU A 449 15.03 -6.27 -9.70
N LYS A 450 15.03 -7.29 -8.82
CA LYS A 450 15.72 -8.57 -9.07
C LYS A 450 15.13 -9.27 -10.29
N TRP A 451 13.80 -9.34 -10.39
CA TRP A 451 13.14 -9.86 -11.58
C TRP A 451 13.42 -9.01 -12.82
N CYS A 452 13.35 -7.69 -12.73
CA CYS A 452 13.66 -6.81 -13.87
C CYS A 452 15.09 -7.03 -14.38
N ARG A 453 16.07 -7.15 -13.48
CA ARG A 453 17.46 -7.49 -13.85
C ARG A 453 17.51 -8.83 -14.58
N LYS A 454 16.92 -9.88 -13.99
CA LYS A 454 16.88 -11.21 -14.60
C LYS A 454 16.24 -11.20 -15.99
N ILE A 455 15.12 -10.49 -16.14
CA ILE A 455 14.40 -10.33 -17.41
C ILE A 455 15.26 -9.61 -18.46
N ALA A 456 16.00 -8.59 -18.03
CA ALA A 456 16.87 -7.83 -18.91
C ALA A 456 18.10 -8.62 -19.38
N THR A 457 18.65 -9.49 -18.54
CA THR A 457 19.96 -10.12 -18.79
C THR A 457 19.92 -11.57 -19.25
N GLU A 458 18.80 -12.28 -19.13
CA GLU A 458 18.70 -13.74 -19.39
C GLU A 458 17.76 -14.12 -20.54
N ASP A 459 17.56 -13.22 -21.52
CA ASP A 459 16.69 -13.44 -22.70
C ASP A 459 15.24 -13.83 -22.37
N ILE A 460 14.79 -13.53 -21.14
CA ILE A 460 13.43 -13.81 -20.69
C ILE A 460 12.47 -12.80 -21.36
N LYS A 461 11.40 -13.35 -21.94
CA LYS A 461 10.25 -12.62 -22.47
C LYS A 461 9.29 -12.27 -21.35
N SER A 462 8.88 -13.27 -20.56
CA SER A 462 7.93 -13.06 -19.49
C SER A 462 8.07 -14.06 -18.35
N ILE A 463 7.67 -13.62 -17.17
CA ILE A 463 7.46 -14.48 -16.00
C ILE A 463 5.99 -14.40 -15.58
N THR A 464 5.44 -15.50 -15.07
CA THR A 464 4.08 -15.51 -14.52
C THR A 464 4.00 -16.52 -13.41
N VAL A 465 3.47 -16.12 -12.25
CA VAL A 465 3.31 -17.07 -11.15
C VAL A 465 2.32 -18.16 -11.55
N LYS A 466 2.65 -19.41 -11.20
CA LYS A 466 1.82 -20.58 -11.47
C LYS A 466 0.54 -20.54 -10.62
N PRO A 467 -0.66 -20.77 -11.19
CA PRO A 467 -1.92 -20.75 -10.43
C PRO A 467 -1.93 -21.71 -9.23
N GLU A 468 -1.37 -22.90 -9.37
CA GLU A 468 -1.27 -23.90 -8.31
C GLU A 468 -0.41 -23.43 -7.13
N VAL A 469 0.66 -22.66 -7.38
CA VAL A 469 1.51 -22.09 -6.33
C VAL A 469 0.78 -20.99 -5.57
N VAL A 470 -0.03 -20.18 -6.27
CA VAL A 470 -0.90 -19.19 -5.62
C VAL A 470 -1.91 -19.89 -4.69
N ASP A 471 -2.47 -21.02 -5.13
CA ASP A 471 -3.41 -21.78 -4.33
C ASP A 471 -2.75 -22.44 -3.10
N ASP A 472 -1.61 -23.10 -3.28
CA ASP A 472 -0.82 -23.69 -2.18
C ASP A 472 -0.50 -22.65 -1.09
N LEU A 473 -0.02 -21.47 -1.52
CA LEU A 473 0.23 -20.35 -0.61
C LEU A 473 -1.04 -19.88 0.09
N SER A 474 -2.16 -19.78 -0.63
CA SER A 474 -3.45 -19.39 -0.06
C SER A 474 -3.91 -20.39 1.01
N VAL A 475 -3.85 -21.69 0.73
CA VAL A 475 -4.23 -22.76 1.67
C VAL A 475 -3.39 -22.69 2.94
N TRP A 476 -2.06 -22.62 2.79
CA TRP A 476 -1.15 -22.47 3.93
C TRP A 476 -1.44 -21.19 4.72
N SER A 477 -1.66 -20.07 4.02
CA SER A 477 -1.93 -18.78 4.65
C SER A 477 -3.20 -18.82 5.48
N GLN A 478 -4.29 -19.40 4.98
CA GLN A 478 -5.52 -19.53 5.75
C GLN A 478 -5.34 -20.41 6.98
N GLU A 479 -4.55 -21.49 6.89
CA GLU A 479 -4.26 -22.34 8.05
C GLU A 479 -3.48 -21.60 9.14
N PHE A 480 -2.45 -20.84 8.74
CA PHE A 480 -1.71 -20.00 9.69
C PHE A 480 -2.60 -18.91 10.31
N LEU A 481 -3.39 -18.21 9.49
CA LEU A 481 -4.15 -17.04 9.91
C LEU A 481 -5.28 -17.38 10.90
N LYS A 482 -5.78 -18.62 10.92
CA LYS A 482 -6.71 -19.13 11.97
C LYS A 482 -6.16 -18.97 13.39
N ARG A 483 -4.84 -18.92 13.55
CA ARG A 483 -4.15 -18.77 14.84
C ARG A 483 -4.06 -17.33 15.32
N THR A 484 -4.60 -16.38 14.56
CA THR A 484 -4.46 -14.94 14.80
C THR A 484 -5.78 -14.30 15.20
N VAL A 485 -5.71 -13.15 15.88
CA VAL A 485 -6.91 -12.37 16.25
C VAL A 485 -7.71 -11.92 15.01
N TRP A 486 -7.09 -11.88 13.83
CA TRP A 486 -7.74 -11.50 12.57
C TRP A 486 -8.81 -12.51 12.13
N ALA A 487 -8.70 -13.76 12.58
CA ALA A 487 -9.70 -14.81 12.34
C ALA A 487 -10.94 -14.70 13.24
N GLY A 488 -10.91 -13.84 14.27
CA GLY A 488 -12.04 -13.62 15.18
C GLY A 488 -13.30 -13.13 14.47
N GLU A 489 -14.46 -13.24 15.13
CA GLU A 489 -15.78 -12.90 14.56
C GLU A 489 -16.05 -11.38 14.45
N CYS A 490 -15.03 -10.57 14.14
CA CYS A 490 -15.20 -9.16 13.83
C CYS A 490 -15.42 -8.94 12.33
N ARG A 491 -16.38 -8.06 11.98
CA ARG A 491 -16.57 -7.59 10.60
C ARG A 491 -15.38 -6.73 10.18
N SER A 492 -14.50 -7.18 9.30
CA SER A 492 -13.27 -6.46 8.95
C SER A 492 -13.04 -6.43 7.44
N TRP A 493 -12.44 -5.35 6.93
CA TRP A 493 -12.00 -5.29 5.54
C TRP A 493 -10.92 -6.34 5.21
N TYR A 494 -10.22 -6.86 6.23
CA TYR A 494 -9.30 -8.00 6.09
C TYR A 494 -9.97 -9.25 5.49
N LYS A 495 -11.29 -9.37 5.67
CA LYS A 495 -12.17 -10.47 5.21
C LYS A 495 -13.24 -9.96 4.25
N ASN A 496 -12.89 -8.97 3.41
CA ASN A 496 -13.81 -8.30 2.48
C ASN A 496 -15.11 -7.79 3.16
N SER A 497 -14.96 -7.16 4.33
CA SER A 497 -16.06 -6.62 5.14
C SER A 497 -17.07 -7.65 5.65
N ASN A 498 -16.65 -8.92 5.81
CA ASN A 498 -17.42 -9.99 6.44
C ASN A 498 -16.93 -10.30 7.87
N THR A 499 -17.77 -10.96 8.66
CA THR A 499 -17.44 -11.49 9.99
C THR A 499 -16.77 -12.86 9.92
N LYS A 500 -17.11 -13.65 8.89
CA LYS A 500 -16.59 -14.98 8.60
C LYS A 500 -16.11 -15.02 7.14
N GLY A 501 -15.10 -15.82 6.87
CA GLY A 501 -14.51 -15.96 5.53
C GLY A 501 -12.99 -15.87 5.56
N ASN A 502 -12.39 -16.08 4.39
CA ASN A 502 -10.94 -16.08 4.24
C ASN A 502 -10.37 -14.68 4.48
N ILE A 503 -9.21 -14.63 5.11
CA ILE A 503 -8.44 -13.40 5.32
C ILE A 503 -7.59 -13.18 4.08
N THR A 504 -7.99 -12.22 3.25
CA THR A 504 -7.39 -11.99 1.94
C THR A 504 -6.49 -10.77 1.91
N ALA A 505 -6.58 -9.88 2.89
CA ALA A 505 -5.74 -8.67 2.91
C ALA A 505 -4.34 -8.90 3.49
N LEU A 506 -4.17 -9.91 4.35
CA LEU A 506 -3.03 -9.98 5.27
C LEU A 506 -2.04 -11.10 4.92
N HIS A 507 -0.75 -10.78 5.05
CA HIS A 507 0.32 -11.77 5.03
C HIS A 507 0.23 -12.71 6.23
N ALA A 508 0.39 -14.00 5.98
CA ALA A 508 0.46 -15.04 6.99
C ALA A 508 1.87 -15.12 7.60
N GLY A 509 2.18 -14.20 8.51
CA GLY A 509 3.46 -14.14 9.21
C GLY A 509 3.85 -12.71 9.56
N SER A 510 4.98 -12.55 10.25
CA SER A 510 5.52 -11.23 10.60
C SER A 510 6.07 -10.49 9.37
N VAL A 511 6.27 -9.16 9.50
CA VAL A 511 7.00 -8.37 8.50
C VAL A 511 8.41 -8.91 8.27
N ILE A 512 9.07 -9.42 9.30
CA ILE A 512 10.43 -10.00 9.18
C ILE A 512 10.38 -11.31 8.39
N HIS A 513 9.42 -12.19 8.69
CA HIS A 513 9.16 -13.40 7.90
C HIS A 513 8.92 -13.08 6.42
N TYR A 514 8.12 -12.05 6.14
CA TYR A 514 7.90 -11.56 4.77
C TYR A 514 9.18 -11.09 4.08
N ARG A 515 10.00 -10.28 4.77
CA ARG A 515 11.26 -9.74 4.22
C ARG A 515 12.28 -10.84 3.92
N GLU A 516 12.42 -11.83 4.79
CA GLU A 516 13.32 -12.97 4.57
C GLU A 516 12.85 -13.84 3.41
N MET A 517 11.55 -14.10 3.32
CA MET A 517 10.94 -14.86 2.22
C MET A 517 11.16 -14.20 0.85
N LEU A 518 11.14 -12.87 0.79
CA LEU A 518 11.41 -12.11 -0.45
C LEU A 518 12.90 -11.92 -0.75
N HIS A 519 13.80 -12.41 0.09
CA HIS A 519 15.23 -12.19 -0.10
C HIS A 519 15.72 -12.80 -1.41
N ASP A 520 15.35 -14.03 -1.73
CA ASP A 520 15.78 -14.69 -2.97
C ASP A 520 14.61 -14.94 -3.92
N LEU A 521 14.90 -14.99 -5.23
CA LEU A 521 13.89 -15.32 -6.22
C LEU A 521 13.61 -16.82 -6.17
N ARG A 522 12.36 -17.18 -5.89
CA ARG A 522 11.83 -18.54 -6.07
C ARG A 522 11.43 -18.74 -7.53
N GLY A 523 12.41 -18.90 -8.41
CA GLY A 523 12.19 -19.01 -9.86
C GLY A 523 11.31 -20.22 -10.23
N GLU A 524 11.35 -21.28 -9.42
CA GLU A 524 10.55 -22.49 -9.57
C GLU A 524 9.03 -22.25 -9.46
N ASP A 525 8.62 -21.16 -8.80
CA ASP A 525 7.21 -20.78 -8.60
C ASP A 525 6.58 -20.13 -9.86
N PHE A 526 7.39 -19.87 -10.89
CA PHE A 526 6.99 -19.12 -12.08
C PHE A 526 7.13 -19.93 -13.36
N ASP A 527 6.22 -19.70 -14.29
CA ASP A 527 6.41 -20.04 -15.70
C ASP A 527 7.27 -18.96 -16.35
N ILE A 528 8.45 -19.36 -16.83
CA ILE A 528 9.38 -18.49 -17.55
C ILE A 528 9.24 -18.78 -19.05
N LYS A 529 8.98 -17.74 -19.84
CA LYS A 529 9.03 -17.80 -21.30
C LYS A 529 10.20 -16.96 -21.79
N TYR A 530 10.97 -17.52 -22.72
CA TYR A 530 12.13 -16.88 -23.33
C TYR A 530 11.75 -16.21 -24.65
N ARG A 531 12.52 -15.21 -25.06
CA ARG A 531 12.34 -14.52 -26.36
C ARG A 531 12.83 -15.39 -27.51
N SER A 532 13.87 -16.18 -27.26
CA SER A 532 14.47 -17.07 -28.25
C SER A 532 14.11 -18.53 -27.97
N ARG A 533 14.27 -19.39 -28.98
CA ARG A 533 14.00 -20.83 -28.87
C ARG A 533 15.02 -21.58 -28.00
N ASN A 534 16.11 -20.91 -27.62
CA ASN A 534 17.15 -21.42 -26.74
C ASN A 534 17.31 -20.46 -25.56
N GLU A 535 16.99 -20.94 -24.36
CA GLU A 535 17.07 -20.15 -23.13
C GLU A 535 18.50 -19.72 -22.78
N PHE A 536 19.53 -20.38 -23.31
CA PHE A 536 20.93 -20.05 -23.05
C PHE A 536 21.50 -19.00 -24.02
N ARG A 537 20.67 -18.39 -24.88
CA ARG A 537 21.15 -17.37 -25.82
C ARG A 537 21.83 -16.19 -25.12
N PHE A 538 21.46 -15.90 -23.87
CA PHE A 538 22.09 -14.84 -23.07
C PHE A 538 23.56 -15.10 -22.70
N LEU A 539 24.06 -16.33 -22.87
CA LEU A 539 25.49 -16.63 -22.69
C LEU A 539 26.39 -15.85 -23.67
N GLY A 540 25.79 -15.27 -24.71
CA GLY A 540 26.47 -14.32 -25.59
C GLY A 540 27.59 -14.96 -26.39
N ASN A 541 28.64 -14.19 -26.63
CA ASN A 541 29.81 -14.62 -27.41
C ASN A 541 30.86 -15.38 -26.57
N GLY A 542 30.50 -15.84 -25.37
CA GLY A 542 31.39 -16.58 -24.48
C GLY A 542 32.32 -15.73 -23.61
N PHE A 543 32.31 -14.40 -23.76
CA PHE A 543 33.06 -13.48 -22.92
C PHE A 543 32.17 -12.87 -21.83
N THR A 544 32.75 -12.50 -20.69
CA THR A 544 32.06 -11.72 -19.64
C THR A 544 32.28 -10.23 -19.85
N GLN A 545 31.51 -9.39 -19.14
CA GLN A 545 31.78 -7.95 -19.11
C GLN A 545 33.19 -7.62 -18.61
N ARG A 546 33.73 -8.49 -17.74
CA ARG A 546 35.08 -8.36 -17.20
C ARG A 546 36.14 -8.55 -18.29
N ASP A 547 35.93 -9.51 -19.18
CA ASP A 547 36.77 -9.71 -20.37
C ASP A 547 36.72 -8.50 -21.30
N ALA A 548 35.53 -7.96 -21.56
CA ALA A 548 35.33 -6.80 -22.43
C ALA A 548 35.98 -5.53 -21.87
N ASN A 549 35.97 -5.34 -20.55
CA ASN A 549 36.55 -4.19 -19.88
C ASN A 549 38.06 -4.33 -19.64
N GLY A 550 38.62 -5.53 -19.80
CA GLY A 550 40.02 -5.82 -19.50
C GLY A 550 40.35 -5.78 -18.01
N ASP A 551 39.39 -6.11 -17.13
CA ASP A 551 39.62 -6.14 -15.69
C ASP A 551 40.38 -7.42 -15.26
N ASP A 552 40.74 -7.51 -13.98
CA ASP A 552 41.38 -8.69 -13.40
C ASP A 552 40.48 -9.93 -13.46
N LEU A 553 40.84 -10.91 -14.31
CA LEU A 553 40.13 -12.18 -14.50
C LEU A 553 40.33 -13.18 -13.34
N ALA A 554 41.28 -12.94 -12.43
CA ALA A 554 41.54 -13.77 -11.27
C ALA A 554 40.81 -13.28 -9.99
N TYR A 555 39.80 -12.41 -10.13
CA TYR A 555 39.07 -11.75 -9.03
C TYR A 555 38.51 -12.68 -7.94
N TYR A 556 38.32 -13.96 -8.25
CA TYR A 556 37.76 -14.95 -7.33
C TYR A 556 38.80 -15.55 -6.37
N LEU A 557 40.10 -15.32 -6.59
CA LEU A 557 41.15 -15.70 -5.67
C LEU A 557 41.18 -14.69 -4.50
N LYS A 558 40.60 -15.08 -3.36
CA LYS A 558 40.70 -14.33 -2.10
C LYS A 558 41.91 -14.82 -1.30
N ARG A 559 42.61 -13.90 -0.63
CA ARG A 559 43.65 -14.23 0.35
C ARG A 559 43.05 -14.64 1.69
#